data_AF-A0A3C0U675-F1
#
_entry.id   AF-A0A3C0U675-F1
#
_cell.length_a   1.000
_cell.length_b   1.000
_cell.length_c   1.000
_cell.angle_alpha   90.00
_cell.angle_beta   90.00
_cell.angle_gamma   90.00
#
_symmetry.space_group_name_H-M   'P 1'
#
loop_
_entity.id
_entity.type
_entity.pdbx_description
1 polymer ?
#
loop_
_entity_poly.entity_id
_entity_poly.type
_entity_poly.pdbx_seq_one_letter_code
_entity_poly.pdbx_strand_id
1 'polypeptide(L)'
;MLHKFKYIPHQDIDFERWDRCVSSVEFPQPYGFSWYLNWLSDNWDALVYGDYDVVMPVFPRVKNRFKFSTRPFGTQSTGPYSRIPMTPEWSKSLIESAMDHVVYGEFFLSPGTSLYEDWKPKEFANLVIDASLPYKDLISKYSSQNKRSIKKANQLQLEWTSWTTVKEAVALWQTTTQDKTGISSEKLDRLTTL
;
A
#
# COMPACT_ATOMS: atom_id res chain seq x y z
N MET A 1 5.33 -2.50 -28.86
CA MET A 1 6.48 -3.34 -28.45
C MET A 1 6.28 -3.61 -26.96
N LEU A 2 6.27 -4.87 -26.51
CA LEU A 2 6.03 -5.19 -25.09
C LEU A 2 7.27 -4.82 -24.26
N HIS A 3 7.07 -4.11 -23.14
CA HIS A 3 8.16 -3.74 -22.24
C HIS A 3 8.53 -4.95 -21.38
N LYS A 4 9.79 -5.38 -21.41
CA LYS A 4 10.21 -6.58 -20.68
C LYS A 4 10.57 -6.24 -19.24
N PHE A 5 9.74 -6.68 -18.30
CA PHE A 5 10.05 -6.65 -16.87
C PHE A 5 10.82 -7.91 -16.47
N LYS A 6 11.72 -7.75 -15.50
CA LYS A 6 12.45 -8.86 -14.87
C LYS A 6 11.77 -9.21 -13.56
N TYR A 7 11.53 -10.50 -13.36
CA TYR A 7 11.13 -11.04 -12.08
C TYR A 7 12.38 -11.37 -11.25
N ILE A 8 12.48 -10.78 -10.07
CA ILE A 8 13.62 -10.89 -9.17
C ILE A 8 13.14 -11.55 -7.87
N PRO A 9 13.66 -12.73 -7.50
CA PRO A 9 13.37 -13.36 -6.22
C PRO A 9 13.78 -12.46 -5.05
N HIS A 10 13.05 -12.54 -3.94
CA HIS A 10 13.26 -11.71 -2.74
C HIS A 10 14.72 -11.50 -2.34
N GLN A 11 15.49 -12.58 -2.28
CA GLN A 11 16.89 -12.60 -1.86
C GLN A 11 17.84 -11.84 -2.80
N ASP A 12 17.43 -11.60 -4.05
CA ASP A 12 18.22 -10.95 -5.09
C ASP A 12 17.81 -9.48 -5.28
N ILE A 13 16.87 -8.96 -4.47
CA ILE A 13 16.41 -7.58 -4.56
C ILE A 13 17.47 -6.64 -3.98
N ASP A 14 17.94 -5.69 -4.79
CA ASP A 14 18.66 -4.51 -4.32
C ASP A 14 17.65 -3.53 -3.67
N PHE A 15 17.50 -3.62 -2.35
CA PHE A 15 16.55 -2.80 -1.58
C PHE A 15 16.86 -1.30 -1.66
N GLU A 16 18.12 -0.90 -1.80
CA GLU A 16 18.46 0.51 -1.92
C GLU A 16 18.01 1.10 -3.26
N ARG A 17 18.23 0.38 -4.37
CA ARG A 17 17.72 0.78 -5.69
C ARG A 17 16.21 0.82 -5.72
N TRP A 18 15.59 -0.21 -5.12
CA TRP A 18 14.15 -0.29 -4.95
C TRP A 18 13.59 0.93 -4.22
N ASP A 19 14.10 1.24 -3.03
CA ASP A 19 13.61 2.34 -2.21
C ASP A 19 13.89 3.70 -2.85
N ARG A 20 14.98 3.83 -3.63
CA ARG A 20 15.21 5.02 -4.47
C ARG A 20 14.09 5.22 -5.50
N CYS A 21 13.63 4.17 -6.17
CA CYS A 21 12.50 4.24 -7.09
C CYS A 21 11.19 4.59 -6.37
N VAL A 22 10.92 3.97 -5.23
CA VAL A 22 9.73 4.26 -4.43
C VAL A 22 9.74 5.72 -3.99
N SER A 23 10.87 6.22 -3.46
CA SER A 23 10.99 7.60 -2.97
C SER A 23 10.93 8.68 -4.06
N SER A 24 11.02 8.32 -5.35
CA SER A 24 11.01 9.31 -6.43
C SER A 24 9.61 9.78 -6.83
N VAL A 25 8.56 9.08 -6.41
CA VAL A 25 7.18 9.52 -6.67
C VAL A 25 6.81 10.66 -5.72
N GLU A 26 5.93 11.56 -6.15
CA GLU A 26 5.59 12.79 -5.39
C GLU A 26 5.00 12.50 -4.00
N PHE A 27 4.17 11.45 -3.89
CA PHE A 27 3.51 11.04 -2.66
C PHE A 27 3.70 9.53 -2.42
N PRO A 28 4.91 9.09 -2.01
CA PRO A 28 5.19 7.67 -1.87
C PRO A 28 4.41 7.11 -0.69
N GLN A 29 3.61 6.07 -0.92
CA GLN A 29 2.95 5.37 0.16
C GLN A 29 3.96 4.49 0.90
N PRO A 30 3.88 4.35 2.23
CA PRO A 30 4.73 3.44 3.01
C PRO A 30 4.76 2.01 2.45
N TYR A 31 3.64 1.59 1.84
CA TYR A 31 3.40 0.26 1.29
C TYR A 31 4.33 -0.15 0.14
N GLY A 32 5.08 0.79 -0.44
CA GLY A 32 6.08 0.51 -1.47
C GLY A 32 7.48 0.24 -0.93
N PHE A 33 7.82 0.75 0.25
CA PHE A 33 9.19 0.68 0.76
C PHE A 33 9.56 -0.72 1.25
N SER A 34 10.81 -1.12 1.02
CA SER A 34 11.35 -2.42 1.37
C SER A 34 11.18 -2.74 2.86
N TRP A 35 11.45 -1.77 3.74
CA TRP A 35 11.29 -1.95 5.19
C TRP A 35 9.87 -2.32 5.58
N TYR A 36 8.86 -1.72 4.92
CA TYR A 36 7.45 -1.99 5.22
C TYR A 36 7.00 -3.30 4.60
N LEU A 37 7.45 -3.60 3.38
CA LEU A 37 7.17 -4.86 2.70
C LEU A 37 7.76 -6.06 3.46
N ASN A 38 9.00 -5.94 3.96
CA ASN A 38 9.68 -6.96 4.77
C ASN A 38 8.98 -7.18 6.11
N TRP A 39 8.40 -6.12 6.67
CA TRP A 39 7.59 -6.25 7.88
C TRP A 39 6.26 -6.97 7.62
N LEU A 40 5.60 -6.66 6.50
CA LEU A 40 4.30 -7.26 6.15
C LEU A 40 4.38 -8.73 5.72
N SER A 41 5.45 -9.11 5.02
CA SER A 41 5.59 -10.42 4.41
C SER A 41 7.03 -10.89 4.53
N ASP A 42 7.23 -12.10 5.05
CA ASP A 42 8.56 -12.71 5.17
C ASP A 42 9.22 -12.94 3.80
N ASN A 43 8.41 -13.00 2.76
CA ASN A 43 8.86 -13.22 1.40
C ASN A 43 7.95 -12.46 0.42
N TRP A 44 8.57 -11.71 -0.49
CA TRP A 44 7.94 -11.04 -1.62
C TRP A 44 8.99 -10.86 -2.73
N ASP A 45 8.56 -11.07 -3.96
CA ASP A 45 9.42 -10.97 -5.14
C ASP A 45 9.19 -9.64 -5.85
N ALA A 46 10.13 -9.20 -6.68
CA ALA A 46 10.09 -7.92 -7.35
C ALA A 46 9.87 -8.08 -8.86
N LEU A 47 9.03 -7.23 -9.44
CA LEU A 47 9.07 -6.90 -10.86
C LEU A 47 9.82 -5.59 -11.05
N VAL A 48 10.84 -5.64 -11.90
CA VAL A 48 11.73 -4.51 -12.15
C VAL A 48 11.90 -4.28 -13.64
N TYR A 49 11.78 -3.02 -14.07
CA TYR A 49 12.22 -2.58 -15.39
C TYR A 49 13.53 -1.79 -15.29
N GLY A 50 14.40 -1.96 -16.29
CA GLY A 50 15.62 -1.17 -16.43
C GLY A 50 16.56 -1.37 -15.24
N ASP A 51 17.07 -0.25 -14.71
CA ASP A 51 17.86 -0.21 -13.48
C ASP A 51 17.01 0.28 -12.30
N TYR A 52 15.94 -0.47 -11.99
CA TYR A 52 14.92 -0.07 -10.99
C TYR A 52 14.21 1.24 -11.36
N ASP A 53 14.01 1.47 -12.66
CA ASP A 53 13.26 2.63 -13.14
C ASP A 53 11.76 2.49 -12.89
N VAL A 54 11.27 1.25 -12.88
CA VAL A 54 9.89 0.88 -12.51
C VAL A 54 9.95 -0.34 -11.61
N VAL A 55 9.22 -0.28 -10.49
CA VAL A 55 9.20 -1.37 -9.50
C VAL A 55 7.77 -1.70 -9.05
N MET A 56 7.47 -2.98 -8.87
CA MET A 56 6.21 -3.45 -8.27
C MET A 56 6.43 -4.79 -7.54
N PRO A 57 5.99 -4.91 -6.28
CA PRO A 57 6.16 -6.13 -5.50
C PRO A 57 5.08 -7.14 -5.91
N VAL A 58 5.46 -8.41 -5.88
CA VAL A 58 4.59 -9.57 -6.10
C VAL A 58 4.68 -10.44 -4.85
N PHE A 59 3.54 -10.94 -4.39
CA PHE A 59 3.47 -11.73 -3.15
C PHE A 59 3.05 -13.16 -3.48
N PRO A 60 3.94 -13.96 -4.09
CA PRO A 60 3.62 -15.31 -4.50
C PRO A 60 3.34 -16.18 -3.27
N ARG A 61 2.19 -16.84 -3.27
CA ARG A 61 1.76 -17.82 -2.28
C ARG A 61 1.35 -19.09 -2.98
N VAL A 62 1.44 -20.23 -2.29
CA VAL A 62 1.02 -21.53 -2.81
C VAL A 62 -0.15 -22.05 -2.00
N LYS A 63 -1.26 -22.36 -2.66
CA LYS A 63 -2.39 -23.08 -2.06
C LYS A 63 -2.77 -24.25 -2.94
N ASN A 64 -2.80 -25.45 -2.38
CA ASN A 64 -3.09 -26.69 -3.12
C ASN A 64 -2.25 -26.84 -4.40
N ARG A 65 -0.96 -26.47 -4.34
CA ARG A 65 0.01 -26.46 -5.45
C ARG A 65 -0.20 -25.36 -6.52
N PHE A 66 -1.25 -24.56 -6.44
CA PHE A 66 -1.44 -23.41 -7.32
C PHE A 66 -0.73 -22.18 -6.74
N LYS A 67 0.14 -21.55 -7.55
CA LYS A 67 0.77 -20.27 -7.23
C LYS A 67 -0.23 -19.15 -7.50
N PHE A 68 -0.41 -18.27 -6.53
CA PHE A 68 -1.25 -17.08 -6.66
C PHE A 68 -0.59 -15.88 -5.99
N SER A 69 -0.96 -14.66 -6.40
CA SER A 69 -0.51 -13.43 -5.76
C SER A 69 -1.73 -12.60 -5.33
N THR A 70 -1.69 -12.11 -4.10
CA THR A 70 -2.60 -11.07 -3.60
C THR A 70 -1.85 -10.26 -2.56
N ARG A 71 -2.21 -8.98 -2.41
CA ARG A 71 -1.54 -8.09 -1.46
C ARG A 71 -1.63 -8.63 -0.02
N PRO A 72 -0.62 -8.42 0.82
CA PRO A 72 -0.74 -8.69 2.24
C PRO A 72 -1.77 -7.76 2.89
N PHE A 73 -2.36 -8.21 4.00
CA PHE A 73 -3.17 -7.34 4.85
C PHE A 73 -2.33 -6.13 5.32
N GLY A 74 -2.95 -4.95 5.43
CA GLY A 74 -2.25 -3.72 5.83
C GLY A 74 -1.67 -2.91 4.66
N THR A 75 -2.06 -3.20 3.42
CA THR A 75 -1.74 -2.38 2.24
C THR A 75 -3.01 -1.92 1.54
N GLN A 76 -2.99 -0.70 0.96
CA GLN A 76 -4.08 -0.18 0.13
C GLN A 76 -3.78 -0.35 -1.37
N SER A 77 -2.59 0.03 -1.77
CA SER A 77 -1.98 -0.26 -3.08
C SER A 77 -0.53 -0.65 -2.84
N THR A 78 0.09 -1.32 -3.81
CA THR A 78 1.48 -1.80 -3.67
C THR A 78 2.40 -1.32 -4.78
N GLY A 79 1.96 -0.42 -5.65
CA GLY A 79 2.71 0.04 -6.82
C GLY A 79 1.87 -0.06 -8.10
N PRO A 80 2.45 0.08 -9.30
CA PRO A 80 3.86 0.34 -9.52
C PRO A 80 4.31 1.68 -8.96
N TYR A 81 5.62 1.76 -8.70
CA TYR A 81 6.36 3.01 -8.52
C TYR A 81 7.27 3.19 -9.73
N SER A 82 7.39 4.41 -10.22
CA SER A 82 8.08 4.67 -11.48
C SER A 82 8.79 6.01 -11.47
N ARG A 83 10.01 6.02 -12.00
CA ARG A 83 10.84 7.19 -12.31
C ARG A 83 10.57 7.76 -13.70
N ILE A 84 9.83 7.01 -14.52
CA ILE A 84 9.48 7.34 -15.89
C ILE A 84 7.95 7.41 -16.06
N PRO A 85 7.43 8.19 -17.03
CA PRO A 85 6.00 8.20 -17.32
C PRO A 85 5.49 6.81 -17.72
N MET A 86 4.43 6.35 -17.05
CA MET A 86 3.79 5.06 -17.33
C MET A 86 2.59 5.25 -18.28
N THR A 87 2.66 4.62 -19.46
CA THR A 87 1.52 4.53 -20.38
C THR A 87 0.66 3.30 -20.07
N PRO A 88 -0.57 3.21 -20.59
CA PRO A 88 -1.40 2.00 -20.48
C PRO A 88 -0.69 0.70 -20.90
N GLU A 89 0.15 0.74 -21.93
CA GLU A 89 0.91 -0.41 -22.45
C GLU A 89 2.00 -0.88 -21.47
N TRP A 90 2.58 0.05 -20.71
CA TRP A 90 3.53 -0.28 -19.64
C TRP A 90 2.86 -1.03 -18.51
N SER A 91 1.71 -0.54 -18.04
CA SER A 91 0.91 -1.21 -17.02
C SER A 91 0.50 -2.61 -17.49
N LYS A 92 0.07 -2.75 -18.75
CA LYS A 92 -0.22 -4.05 -19.35
C LYS A 92 0.97 -5.00 -19.27
N SER A 93 2.12 -4.56 -19.78
CA SER A 93 3.34 -5.38 -19.81
C SER A 93 3.81 -5.78 -18.41
N LEU A 94 3.67 -4.88 -17.43
CA LEU A 94 3.99 -5.12 -16.02
C LEU A 94 3.12 -6.23 -15.43
N ILE A 95 1.80 -6.15 -15.62
CA ILE A 95 0.86 -7.12 -15.05
C ILE A 95 0.94 -8.47 -15.78
N GLU A 96 1.12 -8.48 -17.09
CA GLU A 96 1.37 -9.72 -17.85
C GLU A 96 2.65 -10.41 -17.35
N SER A 97 3.74 -9.65 -17.15
CA SER A 97 4.98 -10.18 -16.57
C SER A 97 4.78 -10.73 -15.14
N ALA A 98 3.86 -10.16 -14.35
CA ALA A 98 3.51 -10.69 -13.04
C ALA A 98 2.76 -12.03 -13.15
N MET A 99 1.82 -12.10 -14.09
CA MET A 99 0.98 -13.26 -14.33
C MET A 99 1.75 -14.46 -14.89
N ASP A 100 2.89 -14.26 -15.55
CA ASP A 100 3.77 -15.37 -15.97
C ASP A 100 4.27 -16.24 -14.80
N HIS A 101 4.21 -15.72 -13.56
CA HIS A 101 4.70 -16.40 -12.36
C HIS A 101 3.60 -16.97 -11.46
N VAL A 102 2.32 -16.65 -11.74
CA VAL A 102 1.18 -17.06 -10.92
C VAL A 102 -0.02 -17.47 -11.77
N VAL A 103 -0.77 -18.47 -11.31
CA VAL A 103 -2.00 -18.92 -11.98
C VAL A 103 -3.15 -17.93 -11.73
N TYR A 104 -3.07 -17.16 -10.65
CA TYR A 104 -4.06 -16.16 -10.27
C TYR A 104 -3.38 -14.96 -9.60
N GLY A 105 -3.77 -13.74 -9.96
CA GLY A 105 -3.21 -12.51 -9.43
C GLY A 105 -4.27 -11.46 -9.15
N GLU A 106 -4.26 -10.92 -7.93
CA GLU A 106 -4.95 -9.67 -7.58
C GLU A 106 -3.89 -8.58 -7.36
N PHE A 107 -3.90 -7.57 -8.22
CA PHE A 107 -2.94 -6.46 -8.17
C PHE A 107 -3.66 -5.16 -7.85
N PHE A 108 -3.23 -4.50 -6.78
CA PHE A 108 -3.83 -3.26 -6.29
C PHE A 108 -2.95 -2.10 -6.69
N LEU A 109 -3.26 -1.53 -7.85
CA LEU A 109 -2.41 -0.52 -8.47
C LEU A 109 -2.48 0.81 -7.71
N SER A 110 -1.36 1.53 -7.67
CA SER A 110 -1.25 2.84 -7.03
C SER A 110 -2.19 3.84 -7.70
N PRO A 111 -2.82 4.75 -6.92
CA PRO A 111 -3.64 5.82 -7.49
C PRO A 111 -2.88 6.61 -8.54
N GLY A 112 -3.53 6.91 -9.67
CA GLY A 112 -2.90 7.61 -10.80
C GLY A 112 -2.14 6.71 -11.78
N THR A 113 -2.07 5.40 -11.56
CA THR A 113 -1.53 4.46 -12.56
C THR A 113 -2.43 4.42 -13.80
N SER A 114 -1.88 4.72 -14.97
CA SER A 114 -2.57 4.58 -16.26
C SER A 114 -2.98 3.13 -16.48
N LEU A 115 -4.28 2.87 -16.67
CA LEU A 115 -4.81 1.52 -16.87
C LEU A 115 -4.90 1.19 -18.35
N TYR A 116 -4.65 -0.09 -18.70
CA TYR A 116 -4.88 -0.58 -20.04
C TYR A 116 -6.37 -0.59 -20.38
N GLU A 117 -6.72 -0.12 -21.58
CA GLU A 117 -8.11 0.20 -21.96
C GLU A 117 -9.06 -1.01 -21.90
N ASP A 118 -8.57 -2.21 -22.21
CA ASP A 118 -9.39 -3.42 -22.21
C ASP A 118 -9.61 -4.02 -20.80
N TRP A 119 -8.95 -3.48 -19.76
CA TRP A 119 -9.14 -3.95 -18.40
C TRP A 119 -10.47 -3.48 -17.83
N LYS A 120 -11.10 -4.34 -17.04
CA LYS A 120 -12.28 -4.02 -16.23
C LYS A 120 -11.87 -4.01 -14.75
N PRO A 121 -11.23 -2.94 -14.26
CA PRO A 121 -10.76 -2.87 -12.89
C PRO A 121 -11.93 -2.83 -11.92
N LYS A 122 -11.69 -3.30 -10.70
CA LYS A 122 -12.56 -3.01 -9.56
C LYS A 122 -12.03 -1.76 -8.87
N GLU A 123 -12.89 -0.76 -8.73
CA GLU A 123 -12.54 0.49 -8.05
C GLU A 123 -12.69 0.37 -6.54
N PHE A 124 -11.79 1.05 -5.82
CA PHE A 124 -11.82 1.21 -4.37
C PHE A 124 -11.71 2.70 -4.03
N ALA A 125 -12.39 3.11 -2.96
CA ALA A 125 -12.40 4.51 -2.54
C ALA A 125 -11.23 4.84 -1.61
N ASN A 126 -10.51 5.92 -1.92
CA ASN A 126 -9.54 6.56 -1.03
C ASN A 126 -10.08 7.92 -0.60
N LEU A 127 -10.06 8.20 0.70
CA LEU A 127 -10.44 9.51 1.25
C LEU A 127 -9.16 10.30 1.50
N VAL A 128 -8.85 11.24 0.61
CA VAL A 128 -7.64 12.07 0.68
C VAL A 128 -8.03 13.50 1.05
N ILE A 129 -7.29 14.07 2.00
CA ILE A 129 -7.38 15.50 2.35
C ILE A 129 -6.08 16.16 1.93
N ASP A 130 -6.19 17.18 1.07
CA ASP A 130 -5.07 18.04 0.73
C ASP A 130 -4.73 18.95 1.93
N ALA A 131 -3.61 18.63 2.57
CA ALA A 131 -3.08 19.35 3.74
C ALA A 131 -2.04 20.42 3.36
N SER A 132 -1.91 20.78 2.08
CA SER A 132 -1.03 21.88 1.63
C SER A 132 -1.48 23.25 2.12
N LEU A 133 -2.77 23.39 2.45
CA LEU A 133 -3.37 24.65 2.91
C LEU A 133 -3.22 24.85 4.43
N PRO A 134 -3.15 26.10 4.91
CA PRO A 134 -3.24 26.40 6.34
C PRO A 134 -4.49 25.79 6.99
N TYR A 135 -4.38 25.40 8.27
CA TYR A 135 -5.47 24.74 9.00
C TYR A 135 -6.81 25.51 8.95
N LYS A 136 -6.75 26.84 8.99
CA LYS A 136 -7.94 27.72 8.91
C LYS A 136 -8.73 27.53 7.60
N ASP A 137 -8.03 27.32 6.49
CA ASP A 137 -8.66 27.15 5.18
C ASP A 137 -9.16 25.71 5.02
N LEU A 138 -8.42 24.74 5.55
CA LEU A 138 -8.81 23.34 5.60
C LEU A 138 -10.10 23.12 6.41
N ILE A 139 -10.17 23.65 7.64
CA ILE A 139 -11.36 23.52 8.49
C ILE A 139 -12.57 24.24 7.90
N SER A 140 -12.38 25.29 7.09
CA SER A 140 -13.48 26.00 6.42
C SER A 140 -14.29 25.08 5.51
N LYS A 141 -13.63 24.07 4.90
CA LYS A 141 -14.23 23.08 3.99
C LYS A 141 -14.97 21.95 4.73
N TYR A 142 -14.85 21.86 6.05
CA TYR A 142 -15.48 20.80 6.83
C TYR A 142 -17.00 21.02 6.98
N SER A 143 -17.75 19.93 7.11
CA SER A 143 -19.19 20.00 7.41
C SER A 143 -19.46 20.71 8.74
N SER A 144 -20.63 21.33 8.88
CA SER A 144 -21.06 21.97 10.14
C SER A 144 -21.02 21.01 11.33
N GLN A 145 -21.35 19.73 11.08
CA GLN A 145 -21.27 18.68 12.08
C GLN A 145 -19.83 18.42 12.54
N ASN A 146 -18.88 18.27 11.60
CA ASN A 146 -17.47 18.04 11.94
C ASN A 146 -16.88 19.24 12.69
N LYS A 147 -17.20 20.47 12.27
CA LYS A 147 -16.80 21.70 12.97
C LYS A 147 -17.32 21.71 14.42
N ARG A 148 -18.57 21.31 14.65
CA ARG A 148 -19.16 21.21 16.00
C ARG A 148 -18.48 20.12 16.84
N SER A 149 -18.22 18.95 16.26
CA SER A 149 -17.51 17.85 16.94
C SER A 149 -16.11 18.26 17.38
N ILE A 150 -15.34 18.92 16.50
CA ILE A 150 -13.99 19.43 16.83
C ILE A 150 -14.07 20.47 17.96
N LYS A 151 -15.02 21.41 17.91
CA LYS A 151 -15.22 22.39 18.99
C LYS A 151 -15.48 21.71 20.34
N LYS A 152 -16.32 20.66 20.36
CA LYS A 152 -16.61 19.90 21.57
C LYS A 152 -15.37 19.14 22.07
N ALA A 153 -14.60 18.53 21.17
CA ALA A 153 -13.37 17.82 21.52
C ALA A 153 -12.33 18.76 22.13
N ASN A 154 -12.17 19.97 21.59
CA ASN A 154 -11.23 20.97 22.13
C ASN A 154 -11.61 21.45 23.53
N GLN A 155 -12.88 21.36 23.92
CA GLN A 155 -13.33 21.68 25.29
C GLN A 155 -12.96 20.60 26.30
N LEU A 156 -12.66 19.38 25.86
CA LEU A 156 -12.30 18.25 26.72
C LEU A 156 -10.84 18.29 27.20
N GLN A 157 -10.05 19.28 26.76
CA GLN A 157 -8.63 19.44 27.16
C GLN A 157 -7.83 18.13 27.02
N LEU A 158 -8.04 17.40 25.92
CA LEU A 158 -7.35 16.14 25.66
C LEU A 158 -5.83 16.37 25.59
N GLU A 159 -5.08 15.53 26.29
CA GLU A 159 -3.62 15.54 26.26
C GLU A 159 -3.10 14.47 25.30
N TRP A 160 -1.97 14.76 24.66
CA TRP A 160 -1.27 13.77 23.84
C TRP A 160 -0.67 12.71 24.76
N THR A 161 -1.12 11.47 24.61
CA THR A 161 -0.41 10.32 25.18
C THR A 161 0.58 9.79 24.16
N SER A 162 1.76 9.41 24.63
CA SER A 162 2.71 8.63 23.85
C SER A 162 2.40 7.15 24.06
N TRP A 163 2.06 6.46 22.97
CA TRP A 163 1.98 5.00 22.97
C TRP A 163 3.39 4.46 23.13
N THR A 164 3.65 3.76 24.22
CA THR A 164 5.00 3.23 24.47
C THR A 164 5.25 1.97 23.66
N THR A 165 4.19 1.25 23.26
CA THR A 165 4.31 0.03 22.48
C THR A 165 3.19 -0.12 21.45
N VAL A 166 3.49 -0.83 20.35
CA VAL A 166 2.48 -1.23 19.36
C VAL A 166 1.39 -2.12 19.99
N LYS A 167 1.72 -2.86 21.05
CA LYS A 167 0.79 -3.74 21.77
C LYS A 167 -0.39 -2.98 22.38
N GLU A 168 -0.13 -1.82 22.98
CA GLU A 168 -1.18 -0.97 23.54
C GLU A 168 -2.16 -0.48 22.46
N ALA A 169 -1.63 -0.07 21.30
CA ALA A 169 -2.45 0.35 20.16
C ALA A 169 -3.28 -0.80 19.58
N VAL A 170 -2.68 -2.00 19.46
CA VAL A 170 -3.39 -3.21 19.01
C VAL A 170 -4.49 -3.59 20.00
N ALA A 171 -4.24 -3.55 21.31
CA ALA A 171 -5.23 -3.86 22.33
C ALA A 171 -6.41 -2.87 22.31
N LEU A 172 -6.14 -1.57 22.16
CA LEU A 172 -7.20 -0.57 21.99
C LEU A 172 -8.02 -0.86 20.73
N TRP A 173 -7.37 -1.18 19.61
CA TRP A 173 -8.07 -1.49 18.36
C TRP A 173 -8.95 -2.75 18.48
N GLN A 174 -8.42 -3.81 19.11
CA GLN A 174 -9.14 -5.06 19.35
C GLN A 174 -10.43 -4.83 20.17
N THR A 175 -10.33 -4.00 21.22
CA THR A 175 -11.47 -3.74 22.11
C THR A 175 -12.50 -2.78 21.53
N THR A 176 -12.13 -1.89 20.61
CA THR A 176 -13.02 -0.81 20.12
C THR A 176 -13.54 -1.01 18.70
N THR A 177 -12.83 -1.79 17.88
CA THR A 177 -13.02 -1.82 16.43
C THR A 177 -13.15 -3.23 15.86
N GLN A 178 -12.50 -4.24 16.45
CA GLN A 178 -12.41 -5.57 15.83
C GLN A 178 -13.78 -6.21 15.54
N ASP A 179 -14.72 -6.07 16.47
CA ASP A 179 -16.10 -6.56 16.37
C ASP A 179 -16.86 -5.99 15.16
N LYS A 180 -16.48 -4.80 14.69
CA LYS A 180 -17.04 -4.11 13.52
C LYS A 180 -16.34 -4.49 12.22
N THR A 181 -15.39 -5.42 12.27
CA THR A 181 -14.54 -5.78 11.12
C THR A 181 -14.46 -7.30 10.92
N GLY A 182 -14.04 -7.72 9.72
CA GLY A 182 -13.70 -9.13 9.44
C GLY A 182 -12.22 -9.48 9.68
N ILE A 183 -11.51 -8.72 10.51
CA ILE A 183 -10.07 -8.87 10.72
C ILE A 183 -9.81 -9.71 11.98
N SER A 184 -9.18 -10.88 11.80
CA SER A 184 -8.82 -11.78 12.90
C SER A 184 -7.57 -11.31 13.64
N SER A 185 -7.43 -11.72 14.91
CA SER A 185 -6.27 -11.38 15.74
C SER A 185 -4.96 -11.93 15.16
N GLU A 186 -4.99 -13.10 14.51
CA GLU A 186 -3.84 -13.70 13.83
C GLU A 186 -3.20 -12.74 12.79
N LYS A 187 -4.01 -11.94 12.09
CA LYS A 187 -3.51 -10.93 11.13
C LYS A 187 -2.79 -9.77 11.80
N LEU A 188 -2.97 -9.58 13.11
CA LEU A 188 -2.40 -8.51 13.91
C LEU A 188 -1.18 -8.97 14.72
N ASP A 189 -0.93 -10.28 14.83
CA ASP A 189 0.22 -10.81 15.59
C ASP A 189 1.57 -10.35 15.02
N ARG A 190 1.63 -10.11 13.70
CA ARG A 190 2.80 -9.45 13.06
C ARG A 190 3.02 -8.01 13.52
N LEU A 191 1.98 -7.33 13.98
CA LEU A 191 2.10 -5.97 14.53
C LEU A 191 2.74 -5.99 15.92
N THR A 192 2.55 -7.06 16.70
CA THR A 192 2.93 -7.14 18.12
C THR A 192 4.27 -7.84 18.38
N THR A 193 4.89 -8.36 17.32
CA THR A 193 6.17 -9.10 17.33
C THR A 193 7.39 -8.26 16.98
N LEU A 194 7.19 -6.94 16.75
CA LEU A 194 8.24 -5.92 16.65
C LEU A 194 8.91 -5.64 18.00
#